data_AF-A0A5K0VX10-F1
#
_entry.id   AF-A0A5K0VX10-F1
#
_cell.length_a   1.000
_cell.length_b   1.000
_cell.length_c   1.000
_cell.angle_alpha   90.00
_cell.angle_beta   90.00
_cell.angle_gamma   90.00
#
_symmetry.space_group_name_H-M   'P 1'
#
loop_
_entity.id
_entity.type
_entity.pdbx_description
1 polymer ?
#
loop_
_entity_poly.entity_id
_entity_poly.type
_entity_poly.pdbx_seq_one_letter_code
_entity_poly.pdbx_strand_id
1 'polypeptide(L)' 'MAKIAVVTMMVVVMGLVLAAGVNCQQLSPFFYFRTCPEALPAIRAAVFAAVAQEQRMGASLLRLHFHDCFVN' A
#
# COMPACT_ATOMS: atom_id res chain seq x y z
N MET A 1 -43.90 -8.21 13.28
CA MET A 1 -43.07 -7.25 14.04
C MET A 1 -41.61 -7.70 14.10
N ALA A 2 -41.28 -8.83 14.72
CA ALA A 2 -39.90 -9.34 14.80
C ALA A 2 -39.21 -9.53 13.42
N LYS A 3 -39.91 -10.06 12.41
CA LYS A 3 -39.35 -10.25 11.06
C LYS A 3 -38.97 -8.92 10.37
N ILE A 4 -39.78 -7.87 10.56
CA ILE A 4 -39.54 -6.53 9.98
C ILE A 4 -38.37 -5.85 10.70
N ALA A 5 -38.29 -6.00 12.03
CA ALA A 5 -37.16 -5.52 12.83
C ALA A 5 -35.84 -6.20 12.42
N VAL A 6 -35.87 -7.51 12.13
CA VAL A 6 -34.68 -8.24 11.66
C VAL A 6 -34.22 -7.76 10.27
N VAL A 7 -35.16 -7.54 9.34
CA VAL A 7 -34.82 -7.06 7.98
C VAL A 7 -34.23 -5.65 8.02
N THR A 8 -34.82 -4.75 8.81
CA THR A 8 -34.31 -3.38 8.98
C THR A 8 -32.93 -3.36 9.63
N MET A 9 -32.69 -4.20 10.65
CA MET A 9 -31.36 -4.39 11.25
C MET A 9 -30.33 -4.87 10.22
N MET A 10 -30.68 -5.84 9.37
CA MET A 10 -29.76 -6.35 8.33
C MET A 10 -29.39 -5.28 7.29
N VAL A 11 -30.36 -4.45 6.88
CA VAL A 11 -30.10 -3.34 5.95
C VAL A 11 -29.20 -2.28 6.57
N VAL A 12 -29.40 -1.95 7.84
CA VAL A 12 -28.56 -0.99 8.58
C VAL A 12 -27.12 -1.52 8.71
N VAL A 13 -26.96 -2.80 9.06
CA VAL A 13 -25.64 -3.45 9.15
C VAL A 13 -24.93 -3.49 7.79
N MET A 14 -25.64 -3.83 6.71
CA MET A 14 -25.07 -3.83 5.36
C MET A 14 -24.64 -2.41 4.94
N GLY A 15 -25.45 -1.39 5.24
CA GLY A 15 -25.12 0.01 4.98
C GLY A 15 -23.88 0.48 5.76
N LEU A 16 -23.74 0.07 7.03
CA LEU A 16 -22.57 0.33 7.86
C LEU A 16 -21.30 -0.34 7.30
N VAL A 17 -21.40 -1.59 6.84
CA VAL A 17 -20.27 -2.34 6.25
C VAL A 17 -19.81 -1.68 4.94
N LEU A 18 -20.74 -1.21 4.11
CA LEU A 18 -20.42 -0.48 2.87
C LEU A 18 -19.77 0.89 3.15
N ALA A 19 -20.23 1.59 4.20
CA ALA A 19 -19.67 2.87 4.63
C ALA A 19 -18.31 2.75 5.31
N ALA A 20 -18.01 1.59 5.92
CA ALA A 20 -16.74 1.34 6.59
C ALA A 20 -15.54 1.29 5.64
N GLY A 21 -15.75 1.22 4.31
CA GLY A 21 -14.70 1.22 3.31
C GLY A 21 -13.82 -0.02 3.40
N VAL A 22 -13.68 -0.74 2.29
CA VAL A 22 -12.56 -1.69 2.21
C VAL A 22 -11.30 -0.82 2.22
N ASN A 23 -10.43 -0.96 3.24
CA ASN A 23 -9.10 -0.37 3.24
C ASN A 23 -8.24 -1.08 2.20
N CYS A 24 -8.59 -0.93 0.93
CA CYS A 24 -7.70 -1.22 -0.17
C CYS A 24 -6.69 -0.08 -0.14
N GLN A 25 -5.51 -0.33 0.42
CA GLN A 25 -4.38 0.58 0.36
C GLN A 25 -4.33 1.22 -1.03
N GLN A 26 -4.62 2.52 -1.11
CA GLN A 26 -4.80 3.25 -2.38
C GLN A 26 -3.43 3.50 -3.01
N LEU A 27 -2.79 2.44 -3.50
CA LEU A 27 -1.55 2.54 -4.26
C LEU A 27 -1.89 2.90 -5.70
N SER A 28 -1.09 3.81 -6.24
CA SER A 28 -1.07 4.13 -7.65
C SER A 28 0.37 4.18 -8.12
N PRO A 29 0.71 3.59 -9.28
CA PRO A 29 2.05 3.73 -9.86
C PRO A 29 2.40 5.19 -10.19
N PHE A 30 1.41 6.09 -10.24
CA PHE A 30 1.57 7.51 -10.52
C PHE A 30 1.44 8.41 -9.29
N PHE A 31 1.48 7.85 -8.08
CA PHE A 31 1.27 8.61 -6.84
C PHE A 31 2.14 9.88 -6.74
N TYR A 32 3.41 9.79 -7.12
CA TYR A 32 4.36 10.91 -7.06
C TYR A 32 4.41 11.77 -8.33
N PHE A 33 3.63 11.44 -9.37
CA PHE A 33 3.77 12.09 -10.69
C PHE A 33 3.58 13.61 -10.65
N ARG A 34 2.72 14.12 -9.76
CA ARG A 34 2.46 15.56 -9.62
C ARG A 34 3.24 16.22 -8.48
N THR A 35 3.48 15.49 -7.40
CA THR A 35 4.06 16.05 -6.17
C THR A 35 5.59 15.98 -6.17
N CYS A 36 6.17 14.93 -6.75
CA CYS A 36 7.61 14.74 -6.85
C CYS A 36 7.94 13.88 -8.08
N PRO A 37 7.91 14.47 -9.30
CA PRO A 37 8.12 13.74 -10.55
C PRO A 37 9.51 13.08 -10.62
N GLU A 38 10.50 13.67 -9.94
CA GLU A 38 11.88 13.16 -9.90
C GLU A 38 12.11 12.09 -8.83
N ALA A 39 11.10 11.70 -8.04
CA ALA A 39 11.26 10.69 -6.98
C ALA A 39 11.80 9.35 -7.52
N LEU A 40 11.12 8.76 -8.49
CA LEU A 40 11.51 7.45 -9.04
C LEU A 40 12.83 7.51 -9.84
N PRO A 41 13.07 8.53 -10.70
CA PRO A 41 14.38 8.73 -11.34
C PRO A 41 15.53 8.87 -10.35
N ALA A 42 15.38 9.68 -9.30
CA ALA A 42 16.41 9.89 -8.30
C ALA A 42 16.71 8.62 -7.49
N ILE A 43 15.68 7.92 -7.02
CA ILE A 43 15.83 6.64 -6.31
C ILE A 43 16.55 5.63 -7.20
N ARG A 44 16.17 5.54 -8.48
CA ARG A 44 16.81 4.66 -9.45
C ARG A 44 18.31 4.98 -9.56
N ALA A 45 18.67 6.23 -9.80
CA ALA A 45 20.08 6.64 -9.93
C ALA A 45 20.90 6.29 -8.69
N ALA A 46 20.37 6.57 -7.50
CA ALA A 46 21.05 6.26 -6.23
C ALA A 46 21.23 4.75 -6.02
N VAL A 47 20.20 3.94 -6.28
CA VAL A 47 20.28 2.48 -6.16
C VAL A 47 21.29 1.90 -7.14
N PHE A 48 21.30 2.35 -8.40
CA PHE A 48 22.28 1.89 -9.39
C PHE A 48 23.71 2.26 -9.00
N ALA A 49 23.95 3.46 -8.47
CA ALA A 49 25.26 3.86 -7.98
C ALA A 49 25.72 2.99 -6.80
N ALA A 50 24.83 2.71 -5.84
CA ALA A 50 25.13 1.86 -4.69
C ALA A 50 25.45 0.41 -5.11
N VAL A 51 24.67 -0.16 -6.04
CA VAL A 51 24.91 -1.52 -6.56
C VAL A 51 26.19 -1.60 -7.40
N ALA A 52 26.51 -0.55 -8.15
CA ALA A 52 27.76 -0.47 -8.90
C ALA A 52 28.99 -0.40 -7.98
N GLN A 53 28.85 0.27 -6.82
CA GLN A 53 29.88 0.33 -5.80
C GLN A 53 30.04 -1.01 -5.07
N GLU A 54 28.94 -1.69 -4.74
CA GLU A 54 28.95 -2.98 -4.06
C GLU A 54 27.73 -3.82 -4.51
N GLN A 55 27.99 -4.93 -5.20
CA GLN A 55 26.93 -5.69 -5.87
C GLN A 55 25.91 -6.32 -4.89
N ARG A 56 26.34 -6.72 -3.69
CA ARG A 56 25.45 -7.31 -2.67
C ARG A 56 24.44 -6.29 -2.14
N MET A 57 24.62 -4.98 -2.35
CA MET A 57 23.65 -3.96 -1.94
C MET A 57 22.28 -4.18 -2.58
N GLY A 58 22.21 -4.72 -3.81
CA GLY A 58 20.95 -5.03 -4.47
C GLY A 58 20.13 -6.07 -3.68
N ALA A 59 20.80 -7.15 -3.26
CA ALA A 59 20.17 -8.19 -2.42
C ALA A 59 19.85 -7.66 -1.01
N SER A 60 20.70 -6.77 -0.46
CA SER A 60 20.51 -6.21 0.88
C SER A 60 19.27 -5.31 0.94
N LEU A 61 19.07 -4.44 -0.06
CA LEU A 61 17.88 -3.58 -0.17
C LEU A 61 16.60 -4.40 -0.34
N LEU A 62 16.63 -5.46 -1.16
CA LEU A 62 15.49 -6.36 -1.34
C LEU A 62 15.12 -7.07 -0.03
N ARG A 63 16.13 -7.58 0.70
CA ARG A 63 15.93 -8.21 2.01
C ARG A 63 15.36 -7.22 3.03
N LEU A 64 15.83 -5.97 3.03
CA LEU A 64 15.32 -4.93 3.92
C LEU A 64 13.84 -4.68 3.66
N HIS A 65 13.44 -4.48 2.40
CA HIS A 65 12.03 -4.29 2.05
C HIS A 65 11.16 -5.48 2.50
N PHE A 66 11.64 -6.71 2.27
CA PHE A 66 10.95 -7.90 2.75
C PHE A 66 10.80 -7.92 4.27
N HIS A 67 11.88 -7.59 5.01
CA HIS A 67 11.87 -7.59 6.47
C HIS A 67 10.88 -6.56 7.04
N ASP A 68 10.86 -5.33 6.49
CA ASP A 68 9.93 -4.28 6.93
C ASP A 68 8.47 -4.66 6.65
N CYS A 69 8.20 -5.40 5.58
CA CYS A 69 6.83 -5.82 5.25
C CYS A 69 6.35 -7.02 6.06
N PHE A 70 7.25 -7.93 6.48
CA PHE A 70 6.87 -9.20 7.09
C PHE A 70 7.07 -9.27 8.61
N VAL A 71 7.93 -8.43 9.19
CA VAL A 71 8.24 -8.44 10.62
C VAL A 71 7.86 -7.08 11.19
N ASN A 72 6.61 -6.98 11.67
CA ASN A 72 6.06 -5.78 12.30
C ASN A 72 5.42 -6.16 13.64
#